data_AF-K6GPP1-F1
#
_entry.id   AF-K6GPP1-F1
#
_cell.length_a   1.000
_cell.length_b   1.000
_cell.length_c   1.000
_cell.angle_alpha   90.00
_cell.angle_beta   90.00
_cell.angle_gamma   90.00
#
_symmetry.space_group_name_H-M   'P 1'
#
loop_
_entity.id
_entity.type
_entity.pdbx_description
1 polymer ?
#
loop_
_entity_poly.entity_id
_entity_poly.type
_entity_poly.pdbx_seq_one_letter_code
_entity_poly.pdbx_strand_id
1 'polypeptide(L)'
;MERTRLYVFAAVFFCVVLVGTLGFMRIEGLTALDALYFSVVTVATVGYGDIHPVTPMGKLLAMALILSGGGTFFGILAAAAEMFLGRREKRLRAEKLDMLIGLFFSQVGSSLVRRLIRADVGASALRESCDVSLRWTKENFKKAEGILKNYHYDLDMAAIDLPAMGKLLAANSEFLVRLLEHPNILEHETFTSLLQAVFHLKEELSHRPKLDALPDCDREHLRLDLKRIYSQILLQWLHYLDHIKDNYPYFFSFQCRVTPFLASEDATVCS
;
A
#
# COMPACT_ATOMS: atom_id res chain seq x y z
N MET A 1 -5.21 -13.68 -10.53
CA MET A 1 -6.38 -14.07 -11.34
C MET A 1 -6.63 -13.12 -12.51
N GLU A 2 -6.73 -11.80 -12.31
CA GLU A 2 -6.99 -10.81 -13.39
C GLU A 2 -5.96 -10.87 -14.54
N ARG A 3 -4.67 -10.87 -14.23
CA ARG A 3 -3.60 -10.97 -15.26
C ARG A 3 -3.68 -12.28 -16.04
N THR A 4 -3.92 -13.40 -15.36
CA THR A 4 -4.08 -14.72 -15.99
C THR A 4 -5.25 -14.73 -16.96
N ARG A 5 -6.38 -14.13 -16.58
CA ARG A 5 -7.56 -14.01 -17.44
C ARG A 5 -7.26 -13.18 -18.70
N LEU A 6 -6.57 -12.05 -18.56
CA LEU A 6 -6.12 -11.24 -19.69
C LEU A 6 -5.18 -12.02 -20.62
N TYR A 7 -4.20 -12.75 -20.08
CA TYR A 7 -3.27 -13.55 -20.89
C TYR A 7 -3.97 -14.68 -21.63
N VAL A 8 -4.94 -15.35 -21.00
CA VAL A 8 -5.74 -16.40 -21.66
C VAL A 8 -6.56 -15.80 -22.80
N PHE A 9 -7.29 -14.70 -22.58
CA PHE A 9 -8.06 -14.05 -23.64
C PHE A 9 -7.17 -13.55 -24.79
N ALA A 10 -6.01 -12.97 -24.48
CA ALA A 10 -5.04 -12.55 -25.49
C ALA A 10 -4.50 -13.75 -26.29
N ALA A 11 -4.12 -14.85 -25.63
CA ALA A 11 -3.64 -16.04 -26.32
C ALA A 11 -4.69 -16.63 -27.27
N VAL A 12 -5.95 -16.78 -26.82
CA VAL A 12 -7.04 -17.27 -27.65
C VAL A 12 -7.31 -16.32 -28.82
N PHE A 13 -7.32 -15.01 -28.59
CA PHE A 13 -7.50 -14.00 -29.63
C PHE A 13 -6.44 -14.13 -30.74
N PHE A 14 -5.16 -14.20 -30.38
CA PHE A 14 -4.09 -14.34 -31.37
C PHE A 14 -4.18 -15.68 -32.11
N CYS A 15 -4.55 -16.77 -31.44
CA CYS A 15 -4.80 -18.06 -32.10
C CYS A 15 -5.96 -17.97 -33.10
N VAL A 16 -7.08 -17.36 -32.72
CA VAL A 16 -8.26 -17.21 -33.59
C VAL A 16 -7.95 -16.34 -34.81
N VAL A 17 -7.26 -15.22 -34.61
CA VAL A 17 -6.84 -14.34 -35.72
C VAL A 17 -5.85 -15.06 -36.64
N LEU A 18 -4.92 -15.84 -36.10
CA LEU A 18 -3.96 -16.62 -36.90
C LEU A 18 -4.68 -17.70 -37.74
N VAL A 19 -5.60 -18.45 -37.13
CA VAL A 19 -6.40 -19.47 -37.83
C VAL A 19 -7.28 -18.83 -38.90
N GLY A 20 -7.93 -17.70 -38.59
CA GLY A 20 -8.71 -16.92 -39.55
C GLY A 20 -7.86 -16.46 -40.74
N THR A 21 -6.70 -15.87 -40.46
CA THR A 21 -5.75 -15.39 -41.48
C THR A 21 -5.31 -16.52 -42.41
N LEU A 22 -4.83 -17.64 -41.86
CA LEU A 22 -4.42 -18.80 -42.66
C LEU A 22 -5.57 -19.42 -43.44
N GLY A 23 -6.77 -19.43 -42.85
CA GLY A 23 -7.99 -19.89 -43.49
C GLY A 23 -8.37 -19.05 -44.71
N PHE A 24 -8.38 -17.73 -44.59
CA PHE A 24 -8.68 -16.84 -45.72
C PHE A 24 -7.60 -16.85 -46.80
N MET A 25 -6.33 -17.00 -46.44
CA MET A 25 -5.26 -17.21 -47.43
C MET A 25 -5.51 -18.45 -48.29
N ARG A 26 -5.99 -19.54 -47.67
CA ARG A 26 -6.19 -20.82 -48.38
C ARG A 26 -7.52 -20.92 -49.11
N ILE A 27 -8.60 -20.35 -48.56
CA ILE A 27 -9.96 -20.48 -49.09
C ILE A 27 -10.28 -19.38 -50.11
N GLU A 28 -9.90 -18.13 -49.81
CA GLU A 28 -10.19 -16.96 -50.65
C GLU A 28 -8.98 -16.51 -51.48
N GLY A 29 -7.81 -17.14 -51.29
CA GLY A 29 -6.59 -16.81 -52.04
C GLY A 29 -6.01 -15.42 -51.70
N LEU A 30 -6.39 -14.85 -50.56
CA LEU A 30 -5.89 -13.55 -50.11
C LEU A 30 -4.39 -13.60 -49.81
N THR A 31 -3.69 -12.49 -50.04
CA THR A 31 -2.31 -12.35 -49.57
C THR A 31 -2.28 -12.40 -48.03
N ALA A 32 -1.12 -12.72 -47.44
CA ALA A 32 -1.00 -12.81 -45.98
C ALA A 32 -1.39 -11.49 -45.27
N LEU A 33 -1.05 -10.35 -45.89
CA LEU A 33 -1.35 -9.03 -45.33
C LEU A 33 -2.84 -8.71 -45.43
N ASP A 34 -3.47 -8.99 -46.58
CA ASP A 34 -4.90 -8.76 -46.81
C ASP A 34 -5.77 -9.66 -45.91
N ALA A 35 -5.38 -10.92 -45.75
CA ALA A 35 -6.07 -11.86 -44.88
C ALA A 35 -5.98 -11.46 -43.39
N LEU A 36 -4.80 -10.99 -42.95
CA LEU A 36 -4.60 -10.50 -41.59
C LEU A 36 -5.39 -9.21 -41.37
N TYR A 37 -5.30 -8.26 -42.32
CA TYR A 37 -6.04 -7.01 -42.29
C TYR A 37 -7.55 -7.27 -42.19
N PHE A 38 -8.12 -8.11 -43.07
CA PHE A 38 -9.52 -8.49 -43.02
C PHE A 38 -9.89 -9.13 -41.67
N SER A 39 -9.06 -10.05 -41.17
CA SER A 39 -9.31 -10.72 -39.89
C SER A 39 -9.34 -9.73 -38.72
N VAL A 40 -8.37 -8.82 -38.65
CA VAL A 40 -8.29 -7.82 -37.58
C VAL A 40 -9.44 -6.82 -37.66
N VAL A 41 -9.74 -6.28 -38.85
CA VAL A 41 -10.85 -5.33 -39.07
C VAL A 41 -12.21 -5.94 -38.70
N THR A 42 -12.40 -7.21 -39.07
CA THR A 42 -13.62 -7.96 -38.77
C THR A 42 -13.77 -8.22 -37.27
N VAL A 43 -12.71 -8.71 -36.62
CA VAL A 43 -12.72 -9.01 -35.18
C VAL A 43 -12.82 -7.73 -34.34
N ALA A 44 -12.21 -6.64 -34.78
CA ALA A 44 -12.35 -5.32 -34.16
C ALA A 44 -13.75 -4.70 -34.40
N THR A 45 -14.64 -5.37 -35.14
CA THR A 45 -16.00 -4.92 -35.47
C THR A 45 -16.05 -3.62 -36.28
N VAL A 46 -14.96 -3.25 -36.95
CA VAL A 46 -14.89 -2.03 -37.78
C VAL A 46 -15.58 -2.26 -39.12
N GLY A 47 -15.25 -3.36 -39.81
CA GLY A 47 -15.95 -3.84 -41.00
C GLY A 47 -16.01 -2.85 -42.17
N TYR A 48 -14.86 -2.39 -42.68
CA TYR A 48 -14.81 -1.44 -43.80
C TYR A 48 -15.52 -1.93 -45.08
N GLY A 49 -15.62 -3.25 -45.28
CA GLY A 49 -16.32 -3.85 -46.43
C GLY A 49 -15.53 -3.82 -47.75
N ASP A 50 -14.28 -3.36 -47.72
CA ASP A 50 -13.33 -3.34 -48.82
C ASP A 50 -12.87 -4.75 -49.24
N ILE A 51 -12.66 -5.64 -48.26
CA ILE A 51 -12.38 -7.06 -48.46
C ILE A 51 -13.49 -7.87 -47.80
N HIS A 52 -14.02 -8.87 -48.50
CA HIS A 52 -15.07 -9.75 -47.98
C HIS A 52 -15.00 -11.13 -48.65
N PRO A 53 -15.35 -12.21 -47.93
CA PRO A 53 -15.34 -13.55 -48.49
C PRO A 53 -16.46 -13.73 -49.52
N VAL A 54 -16.10 -14.21 -50.70
CA VAL A 54 -17.08 -14.49 -51.77
C VAL A 54 -17.51 -15.95 -51.76
N THR A 55 -16.67 -16.86 -51.27
CA THR A 55 -16.97 -18.30 -51.25
C THR A 55 -17.91 -18.68 -50.10
N PRO A 56 -18.75 -19.72 -50.25
CA PRO A 56 -19.57 -20.22 -49.15
C PRO A 56 -18.76 -20.61 -47.92
N MET A 57 -17.58 -21.22 -48.12
CA MET A 57 -16.70 -21.64 -47.03
C MET A 57 -16.03 -20.45 -46.33
N GLY A 58 -15.62 -19.42 -47.08
CA GLY A 58 -15.08 -18.19 -46.52
C GLY A 58 -16.12 -17.42 -45.71
N LYS A 59 -17.39 -17.41 -46.14
CA LYS A 59 -18.49 -16.81 -45.37
C LYS A 59 -18.71 -17.54 -44.03
N LEU A 60 -18.69 -18.88 -44.03
CA LEU A 60 -18.76 -19.66 -42.80
C LEU A 60 -17.58 -19.39 -41.86
N LEU A 61 -16.36 -19.31 -42.42
CA LEU A 61 -15.17 -18.95 -41.65
C LEU A 61 -15.29 -17.54 -41.04
N ALA A 62 -15.78 -16.56 -41.81
CA ALA A 62 -16.00 -15.21 -41.31
C ALA A 62 -17.04 -15.17 -40.19
N MET A 63 -18.15 -15.91 -40.31
CA MET A 63 -19.13 -16.03 -39.23
C MET A 63 -18.50 -16.61 -37.95
N ALA A 64 -17.70 -17.68 -38.09
CA ALA A 64 -16.99 -18.28 -36.95
C ALA A 64 -15.98 -17.31 -36.34
N LEU A 65 -15.24 -16.56 -37.17
CA LEU A 65 -14.28 -15.56 -36.75
C LEU A 65 -14.95 -14.39 -36.00
N ILE A 66 -16.10 -13.91 -36.46
CA ILE A 66 -16.84 -12.83 -35.80
C ILE A 66 -17.28 -13.27 -34.40
N LEU A 67 -17.89 -14.47 -34.28
CA LEU A 67 -18.40 -14.98 -33.02
C LEU A 67 -17.27 -15.23 -32.00
N SER A 68 -16.19 -15.89 -32.44
CA SER A 68 -15.07 -16.25 -31.55
C SER A 68 -14.09 -15.09 -31.33
N GLY A 69 -13.65 -14.46 -32.41
CA GLY A 69 -12.70 -13.36 -32.39
C GLY A 69 -13.30 -12.11 -31.77
N GLY A 70 -14.49 -11.68 -32.20
CA GLY A 70 -15.15 -10.48 -31.65
C GLY A 70 -15.40 -10.59 -30.15
N GLY A 71 -15.87 -11.75 -29.69
CA GLY A 71 -16.06 -12.03 -28.25
C GLY A 71 -14.75 -11.98 -27.46
N THR A 72 -13.67 -12.58 -27.96
CA THR A 72 -12.35 -12.54 -27.29
C THR A 72 -11.76 -11.14 -27.29
N PHE A 73 -11.88 -10.38 -28.37
CA PHE A 73 -11.43 -8.98 -28.44
C PHE A 73 -12.14 -8.10 -27.42
N PHE A 74 -13.46 -8.20 -27.33
CA PHE A 74 -14.23 -7.48 -26.33
C PHE A 74 -13.85 -7.90 -24.91
N GLY A 75 -13.60 -9.19 -24.68
CA GLY A 75 -13.12 -9.70 -23.40
C GLY A 75 -11.76 -9.12 -22.98
N ILE A 76 -10.83 -8.92 -23.93
CA ILE A 76 -9.55 -8.24 -23.68
C ILE A 76 -9.78 -6.78 -23.28
N LEU A 77 -10.61 -6.05 -24.03
CA LEU A 77 -10.93 -4.65 -23.73
C LEU A 77 -11.55 -4.50 -22.33
N ALA A 78 -12.53 -5.35 -21.99
CA ALA A 78 -13.17 -5.36 -20.68
C ALA A 78 -12.17 -5.67 -19.55
N ALA A 79 -11.34 -6.72 -19.71
CA ALA A 79 -10.33 -7.07 -18.73
C ALA A 79 -9.27 -5.96 -18.55
N ALA A 80 -8.87 -5.30 -19.63
CA ALA A 80 -7.94 -4.17 -19.58
C ALA A 80 -8.55 -2.96 -18.85
N ALA A 81 -9.83 -2.65 -19.12
CA ALA A 81 -10.55 -1.57 -18.45
C ALA A 81 -10.70 -1.85 -16.93
N GLU A 82 -11.12 -3.06 -16.54
CA GLU A 82 -11.19 -3.48 -15.14
C GLU A 82 -9.82 -3.35 -14.44
N MET A 83 -8.74 -3.80 -15.09
CA MET A 83 -7.39 -3.68 -14.53
C MET A 83 -6.97 -2.22 -14.34
N PHE A 84 -7.33 -1.33 -15.28
CA PHE A 84 -7.02 0.09 -15.16
C PHE A 84 -7.81 0.75 -14.02
N LEU A 85 -9.11 0.48 -13.93
CA LEU A 85 -9.97 0.97 -12.87
C LEU A 85 -9.53 0.45 -11.49
N GLY A 86 -9.25 -0.85 -11.37
CA GLY A 86 -8.77 -1.46 -10.13
C GLY A 86 -7.41 -0.91 -9.69
N ARG A 87 -6.50 -0.59 -10.63
CA ARG A 87 -5.23 0.09 -10.29
C ARG A 87 -5.45 1.50 -9.77
N ARG A 88 -6.35 2.26 -10.39
CA ARG A 88 -6.69 3.62 -9.95
C ARG A 88 -7.33 3.61 -8.57
N GLU A 89 -8.26 2.70 -8.32
CA GLU A 89 -8.91 2.55 -7.02
C GLU A 89 -7.90 2.18 -5.92
N LYS A 90 -7.04 1.19 -6.16
CA LYS A 90 -5.98 0.81 -5.22
C LYS A 90 -5.05 1.99 -4.89
N ARG A 91 -4.68 2.79 -5.89
CA ARG A 91 -3.85 3.98 -5.68
C ARG A 91 -4.56 5.01 -4.81
N LEU A 92 -5.82 5.32 -5.10
CA LEU A 92 -6.61 6.27 -4.30
C LEU A 92 -6.82 5.78 -2.86
N ARG A 93 -6.99 4.47 -2.66
CA ARG A 93 -7.08 3.87 -1.32
C ARG A 93 -5.77 3.99 -0.55
N ALA A 94 -4.63 3.74 -1.20
CA ALA A 94 -3.31 3.93 -0.60
C ALA A 94 -3.07 5.39 -0.19
N GLU A 95 -3.33 6.35 -1.09
CA GLU A 95 -3.20 7.79 -0.79
C GLU A 95 -4.07 8.22 0.40
N LYS A 96 -5.30 7.71 0.50
CA LYS A 96 -6.17 7.94 1.67
C LYS A 96 -5.61 7.34 2.94
N LEU A 97 -5.04 6.14 2.88
CA LEU A 97 -4.45 5.48 4.04
C LEU A 97 -3.24 6.26 4.56
N ASP A 98 -2.38 6.74 3.67
CA ASP A 98 -1.21 7.55 4.03
C ASP A 98 -1.62 8.84 4.77
N MET A 99 -2.73 9.46 4.36
CA MET A 99 -3.32 10.60 5.09
C MET A 99 -3.77 10.21 6.51
N LEU A 100 -4.42 9.05 6.69
CA LEU A 100 -4.85 8.56 8.01
C LEU A 100 -3.66 8.24 8.92
N ILE A 101 -2.60 7.64 8.37
CA ILE A 101 -1.34 7.42 9.09
C ILE A 101 -0.74 8.76 9.52
N GLY A 102 -0.76 9.77 8.65
CA GLY A 102 -0.33 11.12 8.99
C GLY A 102 -1.13 11.75 10.13
N LEU A 103 -2.46 11.63 10.11
CA LEU A 103 -3.32 12.06 11.21
C LEU A 103 -2.99 11.33 12.52
N PHE A 104 -2.77 10.01 12.44
CA PHE A 104 -2.38 9.21 13.60
C PHE A 104 -1.07 9.72 14.21
N PHE A 105 -0.03 9.93 13.39
CA PHE A 105 1.25 10.45 13.88
C PHE A 105 1.14 11.87 14.43
N SER A 106 0.28 12.71 13.85
CA SER A 106 0.06 14.07 14.33
C SER A 106 -0.61 14.12 15.70
N GLN A 107 -1.56 13.22 15.99
CA GLN A 107 -2.35 13.28 17.23
C GLN A 107 -1.78 12.39 18.34
N VAL A 108 -1.28 11.21 17.99
CA VAL A 108 -0.91 10.15 18.96
C VAL A 108 0.50 9.66 18.71
N GLY A 109 0.78 9.25 17.47
CA GLY A 109 1.97 8.47 17.15
C GLY A 109 3.29 9.16 17.48
N SER A 110 3.48 10.43 17.10
CA SER A 110 4.75 11.14 17.37
C SER A 110 5.05 11.27 18.85
N SER A 111 4.01 11.48 19.66
CA SER A 111 4.14 11.58 21.11
C SER A 111 4.43 10.23 21.75
N LEU A 112 3.82 9.14 21.25
CA LEU A 112 4.16 7.78 21.68
C LEU A 112 5.61 7.44 21.32
N VAL A 113 6.03 7.66 20.07
CA VAL A 113 7.39 7.37 19.62
C VAL A 113 8.42 8.12 20.47
N ARG A 114 8.22 9.41 20.74
CA ARG A 114 9.13 10.20 21.58
C ARG A 114 9.25 9.65 23.00
N ARG A 115 8.13 9.25 23.62
CA ARG A 115 8.13 8.66 24.96
C ARG A 115 8.87 7.32 24.98
N LEU A 116 8.65 6.48 23.98
CA LEU A 116 9.28 5.17 23.86
C LEU A 116 10.79 5.27 23.55
N ILE A 117 11.21 6.17 22.64
CA ILE A 117 12.64 6.43 22.37
C ILE A 117 13.36 6.93 23.62
N ARG A 118 12.74 7.79 24.43
CA ARG A 118 13.36 8.30 25.66
C ARG A 118 13.57 7.20 26.72
N ALA A 119 12.77 6.14 26.68
CA ALA A 119 12.86 5.01 27.59
C ALA A 119 13.67 3.83 27.03
N ASP A 120 14.10 3.89 25.77
CA ASP A 120 14.91 2.84 25.15
C ASP A 120 16.39 2.98 25.56
N VAL A 121 16.91 1.92 26.19
CA VAL A 121 18.29 1.86 26.69
C VAL A 121 19.31 1.92 25.54
N GLY A 122 18.95 1.40 24.36
CA GLY A 122 19.80 1.35 23.17
C GLY A 122 19.56 2.49 22.16
N ALA A 123 18.75 3.50 22.51
CA ALA A 123 18.29 4.53 21.59
C ALA A 123 19.42 5.30 20.86
N SER A 124 20.64 5.35 21.44
CA SER A 124 21.81 5.97 20.81
C SER A 124 22.14 5.35 19.46
N ALA A 125 22.11 4.01 19.35
CA ALA A 125 22.38 3.28 18.10
C ALA A 125 21.31 3.58 17.03
N LEU A 126 20.06 3.77 17.45
CA LEU A 126 18.98 4.17 16.55
C LEU A 126 19.16 5.61 16.06
N ARG A 127 19.58 6.54 16.92
CA ARG A 127 19.77 7.95 16.53
C ARG A 127 20.82 8.10 15.43
N GLU A 128 21.93 7.39 15.52
CA GLU A 128 22.99 7.44 14.50
C GLU A 128 22.52 6.86 13.16
N SER A 129 21.69 5.82 13.20
CA SER A 129 21.24 5.09 12.02
C SER A 129 19.98 5.65 11.38
N CYS A 130 19.18 6.40 12.15
CA CYS A 130 17.87 6.92 11.76
C CYS A 130 17.80 8.46 11.77
N ASP A 131 18.93 9.14 11.60
CA ASP A 131 18.99 10.59 11.36
C ASP A 131 18.51 10.92 9.94
N VAL A 132 17.18 11.01 9.80
CA VAL A 132 16.53 11.26 8.51
C VAL A 132 16.87 12.66 8.02
N SER A 133 17.51 12.73 6.85
CA SER A 133 17.83 14.00 6.21
C SER A 133 17.11 14.15 4.87
N LEU A 134 17.01 15.40 4.40
CA LEU A 134 16.43 15.72 3.08
C LEU A 134 17.10 14.97 1.93
N ARG A 135 18.35 14.53 2.12
CA ARG A 135 19.17 13.82 1.11
C ARG A 135 18.91 12.31 1.06
N TRP A 136 18.13 11.76 1.98
CA TRP A 136 17.84 10.32 1.99
C TRP A 136 17.19 9.88 0.68
N THR A 137 17.65 8.77 0.14
CA THR A 137 17.08 8.09 -1.03
C THR A 137 16.30 6.84 -0.60
N LYS A 138 15.57 6.21 -1.53
CA LYS A 138 14.92 4.90 -1.33
C LYS A 138 15.86 3.86 -0.70
N GLU A 139 17.15 3.90 -1.06
CA GLU A 139 18.15 2.97 -0.51
C GLU A 139 18.45 3.24 0.96
N ASN A 140 18.49 4.52 1.38
CA ASN A 140 18.66 4.90 2.78
C ASN A 140 17.48 4.43 3.63
N PHE A 141 16.24 4.63 3.16
CA PHE A 141 15.05 4.12 3.82
C PHE A 141 15.08 2.60 3.96
N LYS A 142 15.46 1.87 2.90
CA LYS A 142 15.58 0.41 2.95
C LYS A 142 16.66 -0.07 3.93
N LYS A 143 17.80 0.64 4.03
CA LYS A 143 18.84 0.35 5.03
C LYS A 143 18.33 0.58 6.44
N ALA A 144 17.71 1.73 6.72
CA ALA A 144 17.12 2.04 8.02
C ALA A 144 16.02 1.04 8.41
N GLU A 145 15.20 0.61 7.45
CA GLU A 145 14.17 -0.41 7.67
C GLU A 145 14.80 -1.75 8.11
N GLY A 146 15.88 -2.17 7.46
CA GLY A 146 16.64 -3.37 7.83
C GLY A 146 17.24 -3.28 9.23
N ILE A 147 17.69 -2.10 9.63
CA ILE A 147 18.21 -1.85 10.99
C ILE A 147 17.07 -1.97 12.01
N LEU A 148 15.95 -1.28 11.78
CA LEU A 148 14.78 -1.32 12.68
C LEU A 148 14.22 -2.74 12.83
N LYS A 149 14.15 -3.52 11.75
CA LYS A 149 13.66 -4.92 11.80
C LYS A 149 14.53 -5.84 12.66
N ASN A 150 15.83 -5.58 12.73
CA ASN A 150 16.79 -6.40 13.47
C ASN A 150 17.19 -5.80 14.83
N TYR A 151 16.63 -4.64 15.17
CA TYR A 151 16.96 -3.93 16.39
C TYR A 151 16.35 -4.63 17.61
N HIS A 152 17.16 -4.75 18.67
CA HIS A 152 16.68 -5.31 19.93
C HIS A 152 16.04 -4.21 20.78
N TYR A 153 14.73 -4.04 20.62
CA TYR A 153 13.94 -3.10 21.42
C TYR A 153 13.97 -3.49 22.90
N ASP A 154 14.58 -2.66 23.75
CA ASP A 154 14.59 -2.85 25.21
C ASP A 154 14.21 -1.57 25.94
N LEU A 155 13.13 -1.64 26.71
CA LEU A 155 12.49 -0.49 27.33
C LEU A 155 12.72 -0.51 28.84
N ASP A 156 13.28 0.57 29.36
CA ASP A 156 13.28 0.84 30.79
C ASP A 156 11.89 1.34 31.22
N MET A 157 11.11 0.44 31.82
CA MET A 157 9.77 0.75 32.30
C MET A 157 9.75 1.84 33.39
N ALA A 158 10.86 2.07 34.12
CA ALA A 158 10.94 3.13 35.11
C ALA A 158 11.04 4.53 34.47
N ALA A 159 11.56 4.61 33.24
CA ALA A 159 11.64 5.85 32.48
C ALA A 159 10.31 6.22 31.77
N ILE A 160 9.31 5.33 31.78
CA ILE A 160 8.03 5.54 31.09
C ILE A 160 7.00 6.10 32.07
N ASP A 161 6.54 7.33 31.81
CA ASP A 161 5.37 7.92 32.45
C ASP A 161 4.07 7.30 31.90
N LEU A 162 3.69 6.15 32.46
CA LEU A 162 2.46 5.42 32.14
C LEU A 162 1.19 6.28 32.37
N PRO A 163 1.05 7.06 33.47
CA PRO A 163 -0.09 7.95 33.65
C PRO A 163 -0.28 8.97 32.52
N ALA A 164 0.80 9.65 32.09
CA ALA A 164 0.70 10.61 31.00
C ALA A 164 0.41 9.95 29.65
N MET A 165 0.95 8.75 29.40
CA MET A 165 0.63 7.96 28.21
C MET A 165 -0.86 7.55 28.21
N GLY A 166 -1.37 7.07 29.35
CA GLY A 166 -2.78 6.75 29.53
C GLY A 166 -3.68 7.96 29.26
N LYS A 167 -3.34 9.14 29.79
CA LYS A 167 -4.07 10.40 29.50
C LYS A 167 -4.07 10.75 28.02
N LEU A 168 -2.93 10.61 27.34
CA LEU A 168 -2.82 10.88 25.91
C LEU A 168 -3.73 9.95 25.09
N LEU A 169 -3.69 8.65 25.39
CA LEU A 169 -4.52 7.67 24.68
C LEU A 169 -6.01 7.85 25.00
N ALA A 170 -6.35 8.15 26.25
CA ALA A 170 -7.71 8.46 26.67
C ALA A 170 -8.28 9.69 25.94
N ALA A 171 -7.50 10.77 25.85
CA ALA A 171 -7.90 12.00 25.16
C ALA A 171 -8.15 11.79 23.66
N ASN A 172 -7.48 10.82 23.04
CA ASN A 172 -7.63 10.50 21.61
C ASN A 172 -8.49 9.24 21.35
N SER A 173 -9.28 8.80 22.33
CA SER A 173 -10.08 7.57 22.25
C SER A 173 -11.01 7.53 21.04
N GLU A 174 -11.81 8.59 20.86
CA GLU A 174 -12.79 8.66 19.78
C GLU A 174 -12.10 8.68 18.42
N PHE A 175 -10.96 9.37 18.31
CA PHE A 175 -10.17 9.40 17.09
C PHE A 175 -9.62 8.00 16.74
N LEU A 176 -9.06 7.27 17.71
CA LEU A 176 -8.53 5.92 17.48
C LEU A 176 -9.63 4.94 17.03
N VAL A 177 -10.83 5.03 17.60
CA VAL A 177 -11.98 4.21 17.18
C VAL A 177 -12.39 4.55 15.75
N ARG A 178 -12.52 5.85 15.42
CA ARG A 178 -12.85 6.29 14.05
C ARG A 178 -11.82 5.85 13.02
N LEU A 179 -10.54 5.79 13.38
CA LEU A 179 -9.51 5.21 12.52
C LEU A 179 -9.74 3.71 12.31
N LEU A 180 -9.98 2.95 13.37
CA LEU A 180 -10.17 1.50 13.28
C LEU A 180 -11.42 1.10 12.48
N GLU A 181 -12.47 1.93 12.52
CA GLU A 181 -13.69 1.76 11.73
C GLU A 181 -13.53 2.11 10.24
N HIS A 182 -12.44 2.77 9.86
CA HIS A 182 -12.27 3.22 8.48
C HIS A 182 -11.97 2.03 7.53
N PRO A 183 -12.74 1.84 6.44
CA PRO A 183 -12.65 0.65 5.60
C PRO A 183 -11.26 0.46 4.96
N ASN A 184 -10.59 1.56 4.60
CA ASN A 184 -9.24 1.48 4.02
C ASN A 184 -8.16 1.04 5.02
N ILE A 185 -8.39 1.14 6.33
CA ILE A 185 -7.41 0.74 7.34
C ILE A 185 -7.40 -0.78 7.45
N LEU A 186 -8.57 -1.42 7.47
CA LEU A 186 -8.73 -2.88 7.59
C LEU A 186 -8.01 -3.69 6.51
N GLU A 187 -7.80 -3.11 5.32
CA GLU A 187 -7.04 -3.76 4.23
C GLU A 187 -5.52 -3.74 4.44
N HIS A 188 -5.01 -2.91 5.37
CA HIS A 188 -3.57 -2.75 5.62
C HIS A 188 -3.18 -3.40 6.96
N GLU A 189 -2.65 -4.62 6.88
CA GLU A 189 -2.40 -5.48 8.04
C GLU A 189 -1.46 -4.85 9.08
N THR A 190 -0.38 -4.17 8.66
CA THR A 190 0.62 -3.63 9.61
C THR A 190 0.10 -2.44 10.41
N PHE A 191 -0.59 -1.51 9.75
CA PHE A 191 -1.16 -0.34 10.43
C PHE A 191 -2.37 -0.71 11.29
N THR A 192 -3.21 -1.63 10.82
CA THR A 192 -4.30 -2.20 11.62
C THR A 192 -3.77 -2.88 12.88
N SER A 193 -2.71 -3.70 12.73
CA SER A 193 -2.08 -4.37 13.87
C SER A 193 -1.51 -3.38 14.89
N LEU A 194 -0.91 -2.28 14.43
CA LEU A 194 -0.43 -1.20 15.29
C LEU A 194 -1.58 -0.52 16.03
N LEU A 195 -2.64 -0.13 15.32
CA LEU A 195 -3.80 0.52 15.94
C LEU A 195 -4.47 -0.37 16.99
N GLN A 196 -4.61 -1.67 16.70
CA GLN A 196 -5.11 -2.65 17.66
C GLN A 196 -4.22 -2.72 18.91
N ALA A 197 -2.90 -2.80 18.74
CA ALA A 197 -1.97 -2.84 19.87
C ALA A 197 -2.06 -1.56 20.72
N VAL A 198 -2.12 -0.39 20.09
CA VAL A 198 -2.30 0.90 20.77
C VAL A 198 -3.65 0.97 21.51
N PHE A 199 -4.71 0.43 20.92
CA PHE A 199 -6.03 0.37 21.55
C PHE A 199 -6.06 -0.59 22.74
N HIS A 200 -5.46 -1.77 22.62
CA HIS A 200 -5.32 -2.71 23.74
C HIS A 200 -4.53 -2.09 24.90
N LEU A 201 -3.41 -1.43 24.61
CA LEU A 201 -2.65 -0.69 25.63
C LEU A 201 -3.51 0.37 26.31
N LYS A 202 -4.29 1.14 25.54
CA LYS A 202 -5.21 2.15 26.10
C LYS A 202 -6.20 1.48 27.06
N GLU A 203 -6.87 0.41 26.62
CA GLU A 203 -7.85 -0.30 27.44
C GLU A 203 -7.20 -0.81 28.72
N GLU A 204 -6.05 -1.47 28.62
CA GLU A 204 -5.34 -2.00 29.77
C GLU A 204 -4.93 -0.90 30.77
N LEU A 205 -4.43 0.24 30.29
CA LEU A 205 -4.09 1.37 31.16
C LEU A 205 -5.33 2.00 31.81
N SER A 206 -6.47 2.03 31.12
CA SER A 206 -7.72 2.60 31.66
C SER A 206 -8.36 1.78 32.77
N HIS A 207 -8.15 0.46 32.77
CA HIS A 207 -8.68 -0.44 33.79
C HIS A 207 -7.80 -0.52 35.04
N ARG A 208 -6.60 0.07 35.02
CA ARG A 208 -5.63 0.01 36.12
C ARG A 208 -5.75 1.26 37.02
N PRO A 209 -6.24 1.14 38.27
CA PRO A 209 -6.49 2.30 39.13
C PRO A 209 -5.22 2.96 39.71
N LYS A 210 -4.08 2.24 39.75
CA LYS A 210 -2.78 2.76 40.21
C LYS A 210 -1.68 2.28 39.27
N LEU A 211 -1.26 3.15 38.36
CA LEU A 211 -0.17 2.88 37.41
C LEU A 211 1.23 3.02 38.05
N ASP A 212 1.32 3.74 39.16
CA ASP A 212 2.59 4.02 39.85
C ASP A 212 3.07 2.87 40.74
N ALA A 213 2.20 1.89 41.03
CA ALA A 213 2.45 0.78 41.94
C ALA A 213 1.94 -0.55 41.37
N LEU A 214 2.41 -0.88 40.16
CA LEU A 214 2.08 -2.13 39.47
C LEU A 214 2.91 -3.31 40.00
N PRO A 215 2.31 -4.51 40.16
CA PRO A 215 3.05 -5.75 40.39
C PRO A 215 4.09 -6.02 39.29
N ASP A 216 5.18 -6.71 39.63
CA ASP A 216 6.27 -6.98 38.69
C ASP A 216 5.82 -7.78 37.45
N CYS A 217 4.90 -8.73 37.63
CA CYS A 217 4.32 -9.52 36.53
C CYS A 217 3.58 -8.62 35.51
N ASP A 218 2.79 -7.67 36.01
CA ASP A 218 2.02 -6.74 35.18
C ASP A 218 2.94 -5.73 34.46
N ARG A 219 4.01 -5.30 35.14
CA ARG A 219 5.01 -4.42 34.54
C ARG A 219 5.73 -5.10 33.39
N GLU A 220 6.06 -6.38 33.54
CA GLU A 220 6.70 -7.16 32.48
C GLU A 220 5.76 -7.42 31.30
N HIS A 221 4.46 -7.69 31.56
CA HIS A 221 3.44 -7.79 30.51
C HIS A 221 3.35 -6.49 29.69
N LEU A 222 3.18 -5.35 30.36
CA LEU A 222 3.13 -4.04 29.69
C LEU A 222 4.41 -3.71 28.92
N ARG A 223 5.57 -4.15 29.42
CA ARG A 223 6.85 -3.97 28.72
C ARG A 223 6.85 -4.68 27.37
N LEU A 224 6.33 -5.91 27.31
CA LEU A 224 6.23 -6.69 26.07
C LEU A 224 5.25 -6.04 25.08
N ASP A 225 4.11 -5.54 25.55
CA ASP A 225 3.14 -4.85 24.70
C ASP A 225 3.67 -3.51 24.16
N LEU A 226 4.33 -2.71 25.01
CA LEU A 226 4.99 -1.49 24.60
C LEU A 226 6.13 -1.75 23.63
N LYS A 227 6.91 -2.82 23.83
CA LYS A 227 7.96 -3.26 22.90
C LYS A 227 7.37 -3.60 21.53
N ARG A 228 6.24 -4.31 21.49
CA ARG A 228 5.53 -4.63 20.24
C ARG A 228 5.07 -3.36 19.54
N ILE A 229 4.39 -2.46 20.26
CA ILE A 229 3.96 -1.16 19.72
C ILE A 229 5.16 -0.37 19.21
N TYR A 230 6.26 -0.34 19.97
CA TYR A 230 7.46 0.42 19.63
C TYR A 230 8.11 -0.05 18.32
N SER A 231 8.23 -1.36 18.13
CA SER A 231 8.75 -1.93 16.88
C SER A 231 7.87 -1.60 15.68
N GLN A 232 6.55 -1.70 15.84
CA GLN A 232 5.58 -1.45 14.76
C GLN A 232 5.48 0.03 14.41
N ILE A 233 5.45 0.90 15.41
CA ILE A 233 5.27 2.34 15.21
C ILE A 233 6.49 2.99 14.55
N LEU A 234 7.71 2.54 14.87
CA LEU A 234 8.92 3.04 14.21
C LEU A 234 9.02 2.61 12.75
N LEU A 235 8.70 1.35 12.44
CA LEU A 235 8.65 0.90 11.06
C LEU A 235 7.57 1.66 10.27
N GLN A 236 6.39 1.83 10.87
CA GLN A 236 5.31 2.59 10.25
C GLN A 236 5.66 4.06 10.05
N TRP A 237 6.39 4.67 10.99
CA TRP A 237 6.90 6.03 10.87
C TRP A 237 7.89 6.15 9.71
N LEU A 238 8.82 5.21 9.59
CA LEU A 238 9.81 5.21 8.50
C LEU A 238 9.14 5.05 7.13
N HIS A 239 8.18 4.13 7.00
CA HIS A 239 7.41 3.95 5.77
C HIS A 239 6.59 5.19 5.42
N TYR A 240 5.97 5.82 6.43
CA TYR A 240 5.25 7.07 6.24
C TYR A 240 6.18 8.20 5.74
N LEU A 241 7.39 8.31 6.30
CA LEU A 241 8.39 9.28 5.86
C LEU A 241 8.85 9.06 4.40
N ASP A 242 9.10 7.82 4.01
CA ASP A 242 9.43 7.49 2.60
C ASP A 242 8.29 7.89 1.66
N HIS A 243 7.04 7.65 2.06
CA HIS A 243 5.88 8.05 1.27
C HIS A 243 5.74 9.57 1.10
N ILE A 244 5.78 10.33 2.20
CA ILE A 244 5.59 11.79 2.14
C ILE A 244 6.76 12.49 1.43
N LYS A 245 7.95 11.90 1.39
CA LYS A 245 9.09 12.46 0.65
C LYS A 245 8.75 12.62 -0.83
N ASP A 246 8.14 11.59 -1.42
CA ASP A 246 7.83 11.56 -2.85
C ASP A 246 6.58 12.41 -3.19
N ASN A 247 5.61 12.47 -2.27
CA ASN A 247 4.29 13.09 -2.55
C ASN A 247 4.09 14.49 -1.93
N TYR A 248 4.80 14.81 -0.83
CA TYR A 248 4.65 16.07 -0.07
C TYR A 248 6.01 16.61 0.43
N PRO A 249 6.92 17.07 -0.46
CA PRO A 249 8.29 17.43 -0.10
C PRO A 249 8.42 18.51 0.99
N TYR A 250 7.52 19.50 1.01
CA TYR A 250 7.49 20.54 2.04
C TYR A 250 7.14 19.98 3.42
N PHE A 251 6.16 19.07 3.48
CA PHE A 251 5.76 18.42 4.73
C PHE A 251 6.84 17.43 5.21
N PHE A 252 7.51 16.74 4.28
CA PHE A 252 8.67 15.92 4.61
C PHE A 252 9.80 16.74 5.24
N SER A 253 10.10 17.93 4.69
CA SER A 253 11.08 18.85 5.28
C SER A 253 10.73 19.25 6.71
N PHE A 254 9.44 19.51 6.99
CA PHE A 254 8.96 19.75 8.34
C PHE A 254 9.16 18.51 9.24
N GLN A 255 8.75 17.32 8.79
CA GLN A 255 8.89 16.07 9.55
C GLN A 255 10.35 15.72 9.87
N CYS A 256 11.29 16.00 8.96
CA CYS A 256 12.73 15.87 9.22
C CYS A 256 13.24 16.81 10.32
N ARG A 257 12.52 17.88 10.67
CA ARG A 257 12.87 18.81 11.77
C ARG A 257 12.18 18.48 13.08
N VAL A 258 11.06 17.76 13.03
CA VAL A 258 10.31 17.30 14.22
C VAL A 258 10.47 15.80 14.46
N THR A 259 11.51 15.20 13.87
CA THR A 259 11.77 13.76 14.00
C THR A 259 11.83 13.38 15.48
N PRO A 260 11.22 12.25 15.86
CA PRO A 260 11.16 11.81 17.23
C PRO A 260 12.54 11.44 17.82
N PHE A 261 13.60 11.42 16.98
CA PHE A 261 14.98 11.19 17.36
C PHE A 261 15.76 12.47 17.73
N LEU A 262 15.22 13.67 17.47
CA LEU A 262 15.85 14.93 17.87
C LEU A 262 15.71 15.16 19.39
N ALA A 263 16.82 15.58 20.01
CA ALA A 263 16.93 15.77 21.45
C ALA A 263 16.31 17.09 21.97
N SER A 264 15.96 18.04 21.10
CA SER A 264 15.49 19.37 21.49
C SER A 264 14.02 19.62 21.11
N GLU A 265 13.25 20.18 22.04
CA GLU A 265 11.82 20.51 21.89
C GLU A 265 11.55 21.73 20.98
N ASP A 266 12.59 22.44 20.55
CA ASP A 266 12.46 23.66 19.74
C ASP A 266 12.49 23.37 18.24
N ALA A 267 11.34 22.98 17.69
CA ALA A 267 11.06 23.18 16.28
C ALA A 267 10.53 24.61 16.06
N THR A 268 11.40 25.61 16.24
CA THR A 268 11.09 26.98 15.82
C THR A 268 11.02 27.04 14.29
N VAL A 269 9.85 27.42 13.80
CA VAL A 269 9.59 27.74 12.40
C VAL A 269 10.35 29.03 12.09
N CYS A 270 11.52 28.95 11.47
CA CYS A 270 12.05 30.09 10.74
C CYS A 270 11.36 30.16 9.37
N SER A 271 10.64 31.28 9.20
CA SER A 271 10.10 31.89 7.98
C SER A 271 11.02 31.82 6.78
#